data_AF-A0A2S9GK11-F1
#
_entry.id   AF-A0A2S9GK11-F1
#
_cell.length_a   1.000
_cell.length_b   1.000
_cell.length_c   1.000
_cell.angle_alpha   90.00
_cell.angle_beta   90.00
_cell.angle_gamma   90.00
#
_symmetry.space_group_name_H-M   'P 1'
#
loop_
_entity.id
_entity.type
_entity.pdbx_description
1 polymer ?
#
loop_
_entity_poly.entity_id
_entity_poly.type
_entity_poly.pdbx_seq_one_letter_code
_entity_poly.pdbx_strand_id
1 'polypeptide(L)'
;AGNTAVLGGPNLAIGVSNGIGTQATNIIGGFNIVAHIGPGTAAALGGTQLVLGYSGGSGPHAVASTGLGNIAMQLGPGSTQVIGG
;
A
#
# COMPACT_ATOMS: atom_id res chain seq x y z
N ALA A 1 6.18 4.78 -14.69
CA ALA A 1 5.53 3.81 -13.79
C ALA A 1 6.61 2.97 -13.12
N GLY A 2 6.53 2.79 -11.81
CA GLY A 2 7.52 2.06 -11.01
C GLY A 2 6.82 1.06 -10.09
N ASN A 3 7.50 -0.05 -9.77
CA ASN A 3 6.94 -1.09 -8.92
C ASN A 3 7.96 -1.50 -7.86
N THR A 4 7.58 -1.38 -6.60
CA THR A 4 8.33 -1.92 -5.46
C THR A 4 7.63 -3.21 -5.03
N ALA A 5 8.37 -4.32 -5.01
CA ALA A 5 7.89 -5.60 -4.52
C ALA A 5 8.81 -6.13 -3.43
N VAL A 6 8.26 -6.50 -2.27
CA VAL A 6 9.01 -7.09 -1.16
C VAL A 6 8.37 -8.41 -0.75
N LEU A 7 9.19 -9.46 -0.62
CA LEU A 7 8.77 -10.79 -0.19
C LEU A 7 9.70 -11.26 0.93
N GLY A 8 9.14 -11.77 2.03
CA GLY A 8 9.95 -12.30 3.13
C GLY A 8 9.28 -12.19 4.49
N GLY A 9 10.12 -12.05 5.53
CA GLY A 9 9.72 -11.94 6.94
C GLY A 9 9.03 -10.61 7.27
N PRO A 10 9.36 -9.91 8.38
CA PRO A 10 8.82 -8.58 8.59
C PRO A 10 9.35 -7.65 7.48
N ASN A 11 8.43 -6.97 6.80
CA ASN A 11 8.74 -6.17 5.61
C ASN A 11 8.36 -4.71 5.82
N LEU A 12 9.18 -3.81 5.27
CA LEU A 12 8.87 -2.39 5.13
C LEU A 12 9.10 -1.98 3.67
N ALA A 13 8.08 -1.44 3.03
CA ALA A 13 8.22 -0.82 1.71
C ALA A 13 7.56 0.56 1.67
N ILE A 14 8.27 1.49 1.04
CA ILE A 14 7.82 2.86 0.85
C ILE A 14 7.93 3.16 -0.64
N GLY A 15 6.78 3.41 -1.29
CA GLY A 15 6.74 3.92 -2.65
C GLY A 15 6.44 5.41 -2.65
N VAL A 16 7.13 6.15 -3.50
CA VAL A 16 6.89 7.59 -3.66
C VAL A 16 6.77 7.90 -5.15
N SER A 17 5.59 8.42 -5.53
CA SER A 17 5.27 8.95 -6.84
C SER A 17 5.29 10.47 -6.85
N ASN A 18 6.00 11.04 -7.82
CA ASN A 18 6.06 12.47 -8.09
C ASN A 18 4.84 12.98 -8.90
N GLY A 19 3.76 12.20 -8.98
CA GLY A 19 2.54 12.56 -9.69
C GLY A 19 2.55 12.25 -11.19
N ILE A 20 3.67 11.74 -11.73
CA ILE A 20 3.81 11.41 -13.16
C ILE A 20 3.73 9.89 -13.33
N GLY A 21 2.55 9.40 -13.69
CA GLY A 21 2.25 7.98 -13.85
C GLY A 21 1.96 7.26 -12.52
N THR A 22 1.35 6.09 -12.62
CA THR A 22 0.99 5.26 -11.46
C THR A 22 2.20 4.46 -10.98
N GLN A 23 2.34 4.34 -9.66
CA GLN A 23 3.30 3.44 -9.04
C GLN A 23 2.59 2.39 -8.20
N ALA A 24 3.23 1.25 -7.98
CA ALA A 24 2.70 0.20 -7.11
C ALA A 24 3.74 -0.20 -6.06
N THR A 25 3.30 -0.33 -4.82
CA THR A 25 4.09 -0.83 -3.69
C THR A 25 3.38 -2.05 -3.14
N ASN A 26 3.94 -3.23 -3.39
CA ASN A 26 3.31 -4.50 -3.06
C ASN A 26 4.22 -5.29 -2.09
N ILE A 27 3.66 -5.81 -1.00
CA ILE A 27 4.39 -6.64 -0.04
C ILE A 27 3.65 -7.96 0.20
N ILE A 28 4.43 -9.05 0.34
CA ILE A 28 3.95 -10.33 0.88
C ILE A 28 4.81 -10.78 2.06
N GLY A 29 4.20 -11.03 3.22
CA GLY A 29 4.93 -11.49 4.41
C GLY A 29 4.11 -11.62 5.69
N GLY A 30 4.75 -12.05 6.78
CA GLY A 30 4.09 -12.31 8.07
C GLY A 30 3.75 -11.05 8.88
N PHE A 31 4.53 -9.98 8.72
CA PHE A 31 4.26 -8.66 9.30
C PHE A 31 4.68 -7.59 8.29
N ASN A 32 3.75 -6.77 7.81
CA ASN A 32 4.02 -5.86 6.70
C ASN A 32 3.68 -4.42 7.07
N ILE A 33 4.61 -3.50 6.78
CA ILE A 33 4.36 -2.07 6.79
C ILE A 33 4.54 -1.55 5.37
N VAL A 34 3.49 -0.99 4.80
CA VAL A 34 3.49 -0.40 3.46
C VAL A 34 3.11 1.06 3.58
N ALA A 35 3.90 1.93 2.95
CA ALA A 35 3.51 3.32 2.74
C ALA A 35 3.58 3.64 1.24
N HIS A 36 2.58 4.34 0.73
CA HIS A 36 2.60 4.87 -0.63
C HIS A 36 2.21 6.35 -0.65
N ILE A 37 3.02 7.17 -1.30
CA ILE A 37 2.81 8.61 -1.43
C ILE A 37 2.67 8.95 -2.90
N GLY A 38 1.56 9.56 -3.29
CA GLY A 38 1.21 9.94 -4.67
C GLY A 38 0.23 8.96 -5.35
N PRO A 39 -0.12 9.19 -6.64
CA PRO A 39 -1.03 8.33 -7.38
C PRO A 39 -0.47 6.93 -7.60
N GLY A 40 -1.26 5.90 -7.31
CA GLY A 40 -0.77 4.53 -7.37
C GLY A 40 -1.54 3.53 -6.50
N THR A 41 -0.84 2.46 -6.10
CA THR A 41 -1.39 1.39 -5.28
C THR A 41 -0.43 0.99 -4.17
N ALA A 42 -0.96 0.83 -2.96
CA ALA A 42 -0.30 0.18 -1.83
C ALA A 42 -1.03 -1.14 -1.54
N ALA A 43 -0.37 -2.28 -1.69
CA ALA A 43 -0.97 -3.58 -1.39
C ALA A 43 -0.11 -4.41 -0.44
N ALA A 44 -0.76 -5.06 0.54
CA ALA A 44 -0.11 -5.98 1.44
C ALA A 44 -0.88 -7.29 1.57
N LEU A 45 -0.16 -8.42 1.57
CA LEU A 45 -0.72 -9.75 1.70
C LEU A 45 0.03 -10.56 2.77
N GLY A 46 -0.69 -11.15 3.73
CA GLY A 46 -0.12 -12.11 4.68
C GLY A 46 -0.65 -11.99 6.10
N GLY A 47 0.23 -11.87 7.09
CA GLY A 47 -0.15 -11.84 8.51
C GLY A 47 -0.69 -10.47 8.94
N THR A 48 -0.07 -9.84 9.94
CA THR A 48 -0.45 -8.52 10.47
C THR A 48 0.10 -7.38 9.62
N GLN A 49 -0.72 -6.37 9.33
CA GLN A 49 -0.40 -5.41 8.29
C GLN A 49 -0.76 -3.98 8.67
N LEU A 50 0.12 -3.05 8.34
CA LEU A 50 -0.12 -1.61 8.35
C LEU A 50 0.08 -1.07 6.94
N VAL A 51 -1.02 -0.73 6.26
CA VAL A 51 -1.00 -0.26 4.87
C VAL A 51 -1.49 1.18 4.83
N LEU A 52 -0.57 2.10 4.57
CA LEU A 52 -0.82 3.52 4.54
C LEU A 52 -0.69 4.00 3.10
N GLY A 53 -1.57 4.87 2.67
CA GLY A 53 -1.15 5.75 1.61
C GLY A 53 -1.94 7.03 1.46
N TYR A 54 -1.30 7.91 0.72
CA TYR A 54 -1.65 9.31 0.66
C TYR A 54 -1.48 9.79 -0.78
N SER A 55 -2.53 10.36 -1.35
CA SER A 55 -2.45 11.09 -2.62
C SER A 55 -2.77 12.56 -2.38
N GLY A 56 -1.73 13.40 -2.45
CA GLY A 56 -1.86 14.85 -2.34
C GLY A 56 -2.24 15.56 -3.64
N GLY A 57 -2.49 14.81 -4.73
CA GLY A 57 -2.80 15.34 -6.08
C GLY A 57 -4.09 14.77 -6.69
N SER A 58 -4.30 14.99 -7.99
CA SER A 58 -5.53 14.64 -8.73
C SER A 58 -5.67 13.16 -9.13
N GLY A 59 -4.65 12.34 -8.88
CA GLY A 59 -4.66 10.92 -9.26
C GLY A 59 -5.22 10.02 -8.16
N PRO A 60 -6.09 9.06 -8.49
CA PRO A 60 -6.61 8.11 -7.51
C PRO A 60 -5.49 7.22 -6.97
N HIS A 61 -5.65 6.86 -5.70
CA HIS A 61 -4.79 5.91 -5.02
C HIS A 61 -5.63 4.74 -4.51
N ALA A 62 -5.06 3.53 -4.47
CA ALA A 62 -5.74 2.35 -3.97
C ALA A 62 -4.92 1.70 -2.85
N VAL A 63 -5.51 1.58 -1.67
CA VAL A 63 -4.95 0.81 -0.55
C VAL A 63 -5.65 -0.54 -0.49
N ALA A 64 -4.89 -1.62 -0.54
CA ALA A 64 -5.40 -2.97 -0.38
C ALA A 64 -4.61 -3.72 0.71
N SER A 65 -5.32 -4.40 1.60
CA SER A 65 -4.71 -5.27 2.60
C SER A 65 -5.50 -6.55 2.71
N THR A 66 -4.83 -7.70 2.69
CA THR A 66 -5.46 -8.98 3.01
C THR A 66 -4.62 -9.83 3.95
N GLY A 67 -5.21 -10.21 5.09
CA GLY A 67 -4.50 -10.83 6.20
C GLY A 67 -5.26 -10.78 7.53
N LEU A 68 -4.59 -11.08 8.64
CA LEU A 68 -5.16 -11.02 10.00
C LEU A 68 -4.62 -9.79 10.73
N GLY A 69 -5.47 -9.00 11.40
CA GLY A 69 -5.01 -7.79 12.10
C GLY A 69 -4.49 -6.70 11.14
N ASN A 70 -5.30 -6.38 10.12
CA ASN A 70 -4.97 -5.33 9.16
C ASN A 70 -5.38 -3.94 9.68
N ILE A 71 -4.50 -2.97 9.50
CA ILE A 71 -4.80 -1.55 9.58
C ILE A 71 -4.51 -0.97 8.21
N ALA A 72 -5.53 -0.44 7.55
CA ALA A 72 -5.38 0.22 6.27
C ALA A 72 -5.96 1.63 6.33
N MET A 73 -5.19 2.60 5.82
CA MET A 73 -5.61 4.00 5.80
C MET A 73 -5.25 4.61 4.46
N GLN A 74 -6.26 5.20 3.82
CA GLN A 74 -6.07 6.02 2.64
C GLN A 74 -6.48 7.46 2.91
N LEU A 75 -5.60 8.38 2.54
CA LEU A 75 -5.85 9.81 2.57
C LEU A 75 -5.79 10.38 1.15
N GLY A 76 -6.84 11.08 0.73
CA GLY A 76 -7.00 11.57 -0.65
C GLY A 76 -7.90 10.69 -1.52
N PRO A 77 -8.09 11.05 -2.81
CA PRO A 77 -9.04 10.37 -3.69
C PRO A 77 -8.66 8.91 -3.98
N GLY A 78 -9.66 8.02 -4.02
CA GLY A 78 -9.53 6.62 -4.44
C GLY A 78 -10.25 5.64 -3.50
N SER A 79 -9.67 4.45 -3.27
CA SER A 79 -10.35 3.36 -2.54
C SER A 79 -9.47 2.63 -1.53
N THR A 80 -10.09 2.19 -0.43
CA THR A 80 -9.47 1.27 0.53
C THR A 80 -10.22 -0.06 0.53
N GLN A 81 -9.50 -1.16 0.44
CA GLN A 81 -10.04 -2.52 0.56
C GLN A 81 -9.25 -3.29 1.62
N VAL A 82 -9.96 -3.81 2.62
CA VAL A 82 -9.38 -4.65 3.67
C VAL A 82 -10.14 -5.96 3.73
N ILE A 83 -9.44 -7.08 3.62
CA ILE A 83 -10.00 -8.43 3.62
C ILE A 83 -9.34 -9.26 4.72
N GLY A 84 -10.13 -9.67 5.70
CA GLY A 84 -9.68 -10.35 6.91
C GLY A 84 -9.45 -9.36 8.07
N GLY A 85 -9.83 -9.78 9.27
CA GLY A 85 -9.77 -9.02 10.51
C GLY A 85 -9.25 -9.90 11.62
#